data_AF-A0A7W0HPC6-F1
#
_entry.id   AF-A0A7W0HPC6-F1
#
_cell.length_a   1.000
_cell.length_b   1.000
_cell.length_c   1.000
_cell.angle_alpha   90.00
_cell.angle_beta   90.00
_cell.angle_gamma   90.00
#
_symmetry.space_group_name_H-M   'P 1'
#
loop_
_entity.id
_entity.type
_entity.pdbx_description
1 polymer ?
#
loop_
_entity_poly.entity_id
_entity_poly.type
_entity_poly.pdbx_seq_one_letter_code
_entity_poly.pdbx_strand_id
1 'polypeptide(L)'
;MTEIRVMIVGDSISHGSSGDWTWRYRLWKHLCAHDVAVDLVGSRDHLDNIRTEECGDGDRTYADPAFDTDHDAQWGRPYLLEKAAIEAKVAAHRPEYMLVLLGINDLFWYGVDPQAFEANLREFVTNARRAAPALRFVVGAMLPTQRAHDDLAFATRVAVCNLRIRAVAGELSTPESPIVVANTDAEFVAAEHTWDGTHPNPRGEFRIAAAFADALAAWYTVGAPYPRPYPDADDIAPDAKRPLIA
;
A
#
# COMPACT_ATOMS: atom_id res chain seq x y z
N MET A 1 -18.28 -9.41 -17.57
CA MET A 1 -18.16 -9.32 -16.10
C MET A 1 -18.13 -7.83 -15.76
N THR A 2 -18.71 -7.42 -14.62
CA THR A 2 -18.63 -6.02 -14.20
C THR A 2 -17.21 -5.76 -13.69
N GLU A 3 -16.56 -4.75 -14.26
CA GLU A 3 -15.26 -4.26 -13.81
C GLU A 3 -15.37 -3.70 -12.38
N ILE A 4 -14.39 -4.00 -11.53
CA ILE A 4 -14.29 -3.42 -10.19
C ILE A 4 -13.29 -2.26 -10.17
N ARG A 5 -13.65 -1.18 -9.49
CA ARG A 5 -12.77 -0.01 -9.32
C ARG A 5 -11.99 -0.08 -8.02
N VAL A 6 -10.67 -0.09 -8.10
CA VAL A 6 -9.78 -0.30 -6.96
C VAL A 6 -8.83 0.88 -6.79
N MET A 7 -8.95 1.62 -5.69
CA MET A 7 -8.00 2.68 -5.36
C MET A 7 -6.96 2.19 -4.36
N ILE A 8 -5.70 2.23 -4.75
CA ILE A 8 -4.57 1.90 -3.87
C ILE A 8 -4.05 3.19 -3.24
N VAL A 9 -4.31 3.38 -1.95
CA VAL A 9 -3.87 4.53 -1.16
C VAL A 9 -2.61 4.15 -0.39
N GLY A 10 -1.54 4.90 -0.55
CA GLY A 10 -0.29 4.52 0.11
C GLY A 10 0.78 5.59 0.18
N ASP A 11 1.93 5.18 0.69
CA ASP A 11 3.14 5.99 0.71
C ASP A 11 4.16 5.51 -0.34
N SER A 12 5.45 5.66 -0.06
CA SER A 12 6.52 5.22 -0.95
C SER A 12 6.52 3.73 -1.23
N ILE A 13 6.08 2.91 -0.27
CA ILE A 13 5.99 1.45 -0.43
C ILE A 13 4.99 1.09 -1.54
N SER A 14 3.95 1.92 -1.71
CA SER A 14 2.92 1.70 -2.74
C SER A 14 3.13 2.53 -3.99
N HIS A 15 3.70 3.73 -3.89
CA HIS A 15 4.07 4.54 -5.05
C HIS A 15 5.08 3.77 -5.91
N GLY A 16 6.06 3.13 -5.27
CA GLY A 16 7.17 2.47 -5.95
C GLY A 16 8.20 3.47 -6.46
N SER A 17 9.25 2.96 -7.07
CA SER A 17 10.32 3.75 -7.64
C SER A 17 10.82 3.20 -8.97
N SER A 18 11.48 4.04 -9.77
CA SER A 18 12.22 3.64 -10.97
C SER A 18 12.96 2.30 -10.76
N GLY A 19 12.72 1.33 -11.64
CA GLY A 19 13.30 -0.02 -11.57
C GLY A 19 12.54 -1.05 -10.71
N ASP A 20 11.47 -0.63 -10.02
CA ASP A 20 10.54 -1.56 -9.37
C ASP A 20 9.55 -2.15 -10.37
N TRP A 21 8.96 -3.30 -10.02
CA TRP A 21 7.72 -3.72 -10.67
C TRP A 21 6.50 -3.15 -9.95
N THR A 22 6.64 -2.85 -8.66
CA THR A 22 5.61 -2.50 -7.69
C THR A 22 4.75 -3.68 -7.27
N TRP A 23 4.33 -3.72 -6.01
CA TRP A 23 3.36 -4.71 -5.55
C TRP A 23 1.98 -4.53 -6.22
N ARG A 24 1.68 -3.31 -6.69
CA ARG A 24 0.47 -2.99 -7.45
C ARG A 24 0.39 -3.80 -8.73
N TYR A 25 1.49 -3.85 -9.49
CA TYR A 25 1.62 -4.71 -10.67
C TYR A 25 1.39 -6.19 -10.32
N ARG A 26 2.04 -6.67 -9.26
CA ARG A 26 1.93 -8.09 -8.83
C ARG A 26 0.50 -8.46 -8.46
N LEU A 27 -0.22 -7.56 -7.79
CA LEU A 27 -1.61 -7.73 -7.44
C LEU A 27 -2.51 -7.70 -8.69
N TRP A 28 -2.37 -6.67 -9.52
CA TRP A 28 -3.18 -6.52 -10.73
C TRP A 28 -3.03 -7.72 -11.67
N LYS A 29 -1.79 -8.16 -11.93
CA LYS A 29 -1.51 -9.34 -12.75
C LYS A 29 -2.18 -10.60 -12.18
N HIS A 30 -2.16 -10.76 -10.87
CA HIS A 30 -2.82 -11.88 -10.19
C HIS A 30 -4.34 -11.82 -10.31
N LEU A 31 -4.94 -10.64 -10.15
CA LEU A 31 -6.38 -10.44 -10.33
C LEU A 31 -6.81 -10.73 -11.78
N CYS A 32 -6.07 -10.20 -12.77
CA CYS A 32 -6.34 -10.47 -14.18
C CYS A 32 -6.20 -11.96 -14.53
N ALA A 33 -5.21 -12.65 -13.95
CA ALA A 33 -5.03 -14.10 -14.14
C ALA A 33 -6.18 -14.95 -13.55
N HIS A 34 -7.04 -14.36 -12.72
CA HIS A 34 -8.23 -14.99 -12.13
C HIS A 34 -9.53 -14.35 -12.65
N ASP A 35 -9.51 -13.87 -13.90
CA ASP A 35 -10.66 -13.31 -14.62
C ASP A 35 -11.35 -12.14 -13.90
N VAL A 36 -10.65 -11.45 -13.00
CA VAL A 36 -11.14 -10.20 -12.40
C VAL A 36 -10.85 -9.06 -13.35
N ALA A 37 -11.90 -8.46 -13.90
CA ALA A 37 -11.82 -7.18 -14.58
C ALA A 37 -11.61 -6.09 -13.53
N VAL A 38 -10.39 -5.55 -13.44
CA VAL A 38 -10.00 -4.53 -12.45
C VAL A 38 -9.55 -3.26 -13.16
N ASP A 39 -10.08 -2.13 -12.70
CA ASP A 39 -9.67 -0.76 -13.04
C ASP A 39 -9.01 -0.16 -11.80
N LEU A 40 -7.69 0.05 -11.85
CA LEU A 40 -7.01 0.80 -10.82
C LEU A 40 -7.33 2.28 -11.02
N VAL A 41 -7.57 2.99 -9.92
CA VAL A 41 -7.97 4.40 -9.97
C VAL A 41 -7.21 5.21 -8.94
N GLY A 42 -6.93 6.47 -9.24
CA GLY A 42 -6.36 7.39 -8.26
C GLY A 42 -5.79 8.65 -8.89
N SER A 43 -5.20 9.50 -8.07
CA SER A 43 -4.72 10.82 -8.51
C SER A 43 -3.37 10.79 -9.25
N ARG A 44 -2.71 9.62 -9.35
CA ARG A 44 -1.39 9.44 -9.95
C ARG A 44 -1.33 8.17 -10.77
N ASP A 45 -0.39 8.15 -11.71
CA ASP A 45 -0.11 7.04 -12.61
C ASP A 45 1.41 6.86 -12.83
N HIS A 46 2.24 7.43 -11.95
CA HIS A 46 3.70 7.51 -12.10
C HIS A 46 4.43 6.88 -10.90
N LEU A 47 5.75 6.78 -11.00
CA LEU A 47 6.68 6.35 -9.96
C LEU A 47 7.40 7.59 -9.38
N ASP A 48 8.20 7.37 -8.35
CA ASP A 48 9.28 8.30 -7.97
C ASP A 48 10.64 7.78 -8.45
N ASN A 49 11.37 8.57 -9.21
CA ASN A 49 12.72 8.23 -9.59
C ASN A 49 13.69 8.49 -8.43
N ILE A 50 14.14 7.42 -7.78
CA ILE A 50 15.09 7.53 -6.67
C ILE A 50 16.47 8.04 -7.13
N ARG A 51 16.70 8.07 -8.43
CA ARG A 51 17.98 8.45 -9.01
C ARG A 51 18.09 9.96 -9.25
N THR A 52 17.01 10.71 -9.05
CA THR A 52 16.96 12.17 -9.16
C THR A 52 16.73 12.81 -7.79
N GLU A 53 17.15 14.07 -7.63
CA GLU A 53 16.94 14.82 -6.38
C GLU A 53 15.49 15.27 -6.19
N GLU A 54 14.74 15.42 -7.28
CA GLU A 54 13.35 15.84 -7.26
C GLU A 54 12.43 14.67 -6.85
N CYS A 55 11.74 14.82 -5.72
CA CYS A 55 10.62 13.96 -5.37
C CYS A 55 9.39 14.35 -6.21
N GLY A 56 8.69 13.36 -6.74
CA GLY A 56 7.51 13.56 -7.59
C GLY A 56 7.88 13.92 -9.02
N ASP A 57 9.01 13.43 -9.53
CA ASP A 57 9.54 13.74 -10.87
C ASP A 57 8.67 13.20 -12.03
N GLY A 58 7.63 12.43 -11.71
CA GLY A 58 6.66 11.94 -12.68
C GLY A 58 7.21 10.79 -13.52
N ASP A 59 8.17 10.02 -13.01
CA ASP A 59 8.76 8.89 -13.72
C ASP A 59 7.72 7.86 -14.16
N ARG A 60 7.78 7.49 -15.44
CA ARG A 60 6.86 6.50 -16.04
C ARG A 60 7.59 5.25 -16.52
N THR A 61 8.81 5.02 -16.06
CA THR A 61 9.63 3.86 -16.43
C THR A 61 9.20 2.56 -15.72
N TYR A 62 7.90 2.26 -15.73
CA TYR A 62 7.39 0.98 -15.27
C TYR A 62 7.99 -0.18 -16.06
N ALA A 63 8.34 -1.26 -15.35
CA ALA A 63 8.89 -2.47 -15.96
C ALA A 63 7.92 -3.11 -16.98
N ASP A 64 6.61 -2.96 -16.77
CA ASP A 64 5.56 -3.36 -17.69
C ASP A 64 4.61 -2.17 -17.93
N PRO A 65 4.70 -1.47 -19.07
CA PRO A 65 3.86 -0.30 -19.35
C PRO A 65 2.43 -0.66 -19.77
N ALA A 66 2.09 -1.94 -19.95
CA ALA A 66 0.72 -2.38 -20.25
C ALA A 66 -0.12 -2.61 -18.97
N PHE A 67 0.52 -2.55 -17.80
CA PHE A 67 -0.12 -2.52 -16.50
C PHE A 67 -0.97 -1.25 -16.36
N ASP A 68 -2.14 -1.37 -15.74
CA ASP A 68 -2.91 -0.22 -15.28
C ASP A 68 -2.15 0.49 -14.16
N THR A 69 -1.55 1.65 -14.45
CA THR A 69 -0.61 2.29 -13.54
C THR A 69 -1.25 3.17 -12.47
N ASP A 70 -2.57 3.38 -12.52
CA ASP A 70 -3.28 4.33 -11.66
C ASP A 70 -3.22 3.94 -10.16
N HIS A 71 -3.05 4.94 -9.29
CA HIS A 71 -3.00 4.78 -7.83
C HIS A 71 -3.14 6.12 -7.10
N ASP A 72 -3.33 6.08 -5.77
CA ASP A 72 -3.31 7.24 -4.89
C ASP A 72 -2.21 7.10 -3.81
N ALA A 73 -0.97 6.92 -4.26
CA ALA A 73 0.18 6.78 -3.37
C ALA A 73 1.24 7.86 -3.61
N GLN A 74 1.96 8.27 -2.56
CA GLN A 74 2.98 9.31 -2.65
C GLN A 74 4.05 9.13 -1.59
N TRP A 75 5.33 9.28 -1.96
CA TRP A 75 6.43 9.18 -1.02
C TRP A 75 6.28 10.12 0.17
N GLY A 76 6.61 9.62 1.37
CA GLY A 76 6.52 10.37 2.62
C GLY A 76 5.10 10.58 3.16
N ARG A 77 4.04 10.16 2.46
CA ARG A 77 2.66 10.40 2.89
C ARG A 77 2.33 9.69 4.22
N PRO A 78 1.81 10.41 5.23
CA PRO A 78 1.24 9.85 6.45
C PRO A 78 -0.31 9.87 6.45
N TYR A 79 -0.95 9.11 7.34
CA TYR A 79 -2.37 9.28 7.65
C TYR A 79 -2.68 10.70 8.17
N LEU A 80 -1.75 11.29 8.94
CA LEU A 80 -1.85 12.65 9.48
C LEU A 80 -2.28 13.69 8.43
N LEU A 81 -1.75 13.58 7.21
CA LEU A 81 -2.08 14.50 6.11
C LEU A 81 -3.20 13.94 5.24
N GLU A 82 -3.15 12.63 4.92
CA GLU A 82 -4.07 12.03 3.97
C GLU A 82 -5.52 12.04 4.44
N LYS A 83 -5.76 11.98 5.76
CA LYS A 83 -7.11 12.04 6.33
C LYS A 83 -7.90 13.27 5.85
N ALA A 84 -7.25 14.41 5.59
CA ALA A 84 -7.92 15.63 5.13
C ALA A 84 -8.18 15.64 3.61
N ALA A 85 -7.44 14.86 2.83
CA ALA A 85 -7.52 14.85 1.37
C ALA A 85 -8.40 13.73 0.81
N ILE A 86 -8.56 12.63 1.56
CA ILE A 86 -9.13 11.39 1.03
C ILE A 86 -10.57 11.52 0.55
N GLU A 87 -11.40 12.36 1.19
CA GLU A 87 -12.80 12.56 0.81
C GLU A 87 -12.92 13.05 -0.65
N ALA A 88 -12.14 14.06 -1.01
CA ALA A 88 -12.13 14.62 -2.36
C ALA A 88 -11.65 13.60 -3.41
N LYS A 89 -10.64 12.79 -3.06
CA LYS A 89 -10.08 11.76 -3.95
C LYS A 89 -11.07 10.62 -4.18
N VAL A 90 -11.73 10.14 -3.12
CA VAL A 90 -12.79 9.13 -3.25
C VAL A 90 -13.93 9.66 -4.11
N ALA A 91 -14.36 10.91 -3.91
CA ALA A 91 -15.40 11.53 -4.72
C ALA A 91 -15.01 11.62 -6.20
N ALA A 92 -13.75 11.96 -6.50
CA ALA A 92 -13.25 12.11 -7.87
C ALA A 92 -13.10 10.75 -8.59
N HIS A 93 -12.50 9.76 -7.92
CA HIS A 93 -12.11 8.49 -8.57
C HIS A 93 -13.14 7.37 -8.40
N ARG A 94 -14.11 7.54 -7.49
CA ARG A 94 -15.24 6.63 -7.25
C ARG A 94 -14.82 5.15 -7.14
N PRO A 95 -13.89 4.80 -6.23
CA PRO A 95 -13.53 3.41 -6.01
C PRO A 95 -14.66 2.62 -5.33
N GLU A 96 -14.71 1.33 -5.61
CA GLU A 96 -15.53 0.35 -4.88
C GLU A 96 -14.73 -0.33 -3.76
N TYR A 97 -13.42 -0.48 -3.98
CA TYR A 97 -12.47 -1.02 -3.03
C TYR A 97 -11.33 -0.02 -2.80
N MET A 98 -10.94 0.15 -1.55
CA MET A 98 -9.77 0.94 -1.17
C MET A 98 -8.76 0.04 -0.45
N LEU A 99 -7.58 -0.09 -1.02
CA LEU A 99 -6.47 -0.83 -0.45
C LEU A 99 -5.51 0.19 0.14
N VAL A 100 -5.27 0.13 1.45
CA VAL A 100 -4.51 1.15 2.16
C VAL A 100 -3.26 0.55 2.76
N LEU A 101 -2.08 1.03 2.37
CA LEU A 101 -0.81 0.74 3.05
C LEU A 101 -0.11 2.05 3.38
N LEU A 102 -0.41 2.56 4.57
CA LEU A 102 0.05 3.81 5.13
C LEU A 102 0.41 3.64 6.60
N GLY A 103 1.13 4.62 7.14
CA GLY A 103 1.30 4.79 8.58
C GLY A 103 2.75 4.83 9.03
N ILE A 104 3.67 4.24 8.25
CA ILE A 104 5.07 4.17 8.65
C ILE A 104 5.69 5.58 8.73
N ASN A 105 5.27 6.48 7.83
CA ASN A 105 5.70 7.88 7.82
C ASN A 105 5.18 8.67 9.01
N ASP A 106 3.96 8.41 9.50
CA ASP A 106 3.43 9.01 10.73
C ASP A 106 4.44 8.84 11.88
N LEU A 107 5.05 7.65 11.96
CA LEU A 107 6.07 7.34 12.97
C LEU A 107 7.47 7.86 12.61
N PHE A 108 7.89 7.69 11.36
CA PHE A 108 9.25 8.03 10.91
C PHE A 108 9.52 9.53 10.89
N TRP A 109 8.64 10.31 10.26
CA TRP A 109 8.91 11.69 9.88
C TRP A 109 8.08 12.70 10.67
N TYR A 110 6.90 12.29 11.12
CA TYR A 110 5.93 13.20 11.75
C TYR A 110 5.84 13.04 13.27
N GLY A 111 6.56 12.08 13.85
CA GLY A 111 6.59 11.89 15.30
C GLY A 111 5.24 11.58 15.94
N VAL A 112 4.27 11.11 15.15
CA VAL A 112 2.90 10.83 15.59
C VAL A 112 2.93 9.69 16.61
N ASP A 113 2.37 9.92 17.79
CA ASP A 113 2.24 8.86 18.80
C ASP A 113 1.09 7.90 18.45
N PRO A 114 1.03 6.69 19.04
CA PRO A 114 0.02 5.71 18.68
C PRO A 114 -1.45 6.15 18.90
N GLN A 115 -1.73 7.04 19.85
CA GLN A 115 -3.08 7.54 20.08
C GLN A 115 -3.49 8.51 18.98
N ALA A 116 -2.60 9.44 18.61
CA ALA A 116 -2.82 10.34 17.48
C ALA A 116 -2.91 9.58 16.15
N PHE A 117 -2.10 8.53 15.97
CA PHE A 117 -2.17 7.64 14.81
C PHE A 117 -3.56 7.01 14.64
N GLU A 118 -4.12 6.47 15.72
CA GLU A 118 -5.47 5.90 15.70
C GLU A 118 -6.53 6.94 15.36
N ALA A 119 -6.46 8.13 15.96
CA ALA A 119 -7.37 9.21 15.63
C ALA A 119 -7.31 9.58 14.14
N ASN A 120 -6.10 9.66 13.57
CA ASN A 120 -5.90 9.93 12.15
C ASN A 120 -6.50 8.83 11.26
N LEU A 121 -6.31 7.56 11.60
CA LEU A 121 -6.88 6.42 10.88
C LEU A 121 -8.42 6.45 10.90
N ARG A 122 -9.03 6.70 12.08
CA ARG A 122 -10.49 6.79 12.21
C ARG A 122 -11.06 7.95 11.40
N GLU A 123 -10.40 9.11 11.43
CA GLU A 123 -10.79 10.28 10.66
C GLU A 123 -10.65 10.03 9.14
N PHE A 124 -9.56 9.39 8.71
CA PHE A 124 -9.37 8.97 7.31
C PHE A 124 -10.52 8.07 6.83
N VAL A 125 -10.87 7.02 7.58
CA VAL A 125 -12.00 6.12 7.23
C VAL A 125 -13.32 6.88 7.18
N THR A 126 -13.56 7.76 8.16
CA THR A 126 -14.78 8.57 8.22
C THR A 126 -14.91 9.48 7.01
N ASN A 127 -13.83 10.17 6.63
CA ASN A 127 -13.81 11.10 5.51
C ASN A 127 -13.95 10.36 4.17
N ALA A 128 -13.32 9.20 4.00
CA ALA A 128 -13.53 8.35 2.82
C ALA A 128 -15.00 7.92 2.66
N ARG A 129 -15.66 7.53 3.77
CA ARG A 129 -17.08 7.14 3.77
C ARG A 129 -18.05 8.28 3.51
N ARG A 130 -17.69 9.53 3.80
CA ARG A 130 -18.53 10.68 3.43
C ARG A 130 -18.73 10.78 1.93
N ALA A 131 -17.68 10.50 1.15
CA ALA A 131 -17.76 10.46 -0.31
C ALA A 131 -18.37 9.14 -0.84
N ALA A 132 -18.08 8.01 -0.19
CA ALA A 132 -18.59 6.70 -0.60
C ALA A 132 -19.04 5.86 0.61
N PRO A 133 -20.33 5.95 1.02
CA PRO A 133 -20.83 5.27 2.23
C PRO A 133 -20.74 3.74 2.22
N ALA A 134 -20.65 3.13 1.03
CA ALA A 134 -20.53 1.67 0.84
C ALA A 134 -19.11 1.20 0.45
N LEU A 135 -18.11 2.07 0.60
CA LEU A 135 -16.72 1.75 0.25
C LEU A 135 -16.22 0.55 1.06
N ARG A 136 -15.55 -0.39 0.40
CA ARG A 136 -14.96 -1.58 1.03
C ARG A 136 -13.47 -1.36 1.23
N PHE A 137 -12.94 -1.66 2.40
CA PHE A 137 -11.56 -1.36 2.75
C PHE A 137 -10.75 -2.62 3.00
N VAL A 138 -9.55 -2.69 2.44
CA VAL A 138 -8.49 -3.57 2.91
C VAL A 138 -7.36 -2.70 3.45
N VAL A 139 -7.11 -2.75 4.75
CA VAL A 139 -6.05 -1.97 5.40
C VAL A 139 -4.87 -2.90 5.70
N GLY A 140 -3.72 -2.62 5.11
CA GLY A 140 -2.47 -3.33 5.39
C GLY A 140 -1.92 -2.97 6.76
N ALA A 141 -1.45 -3.98 7.50
CA ALA A 141 -0.60 -3.76 8.65
C ALA A 141 0.72 -3.10 8.21
N MET A 142 1.25 -2.17 9.00
CA MET A 142 2.55 -1.55 8.70
C MET A 142 3.65 -2.60 8.66
N LEU A 143 4.49 -2.52 7.64
CA LEU A 143 5.61 -3.43 7.44
C LEU A 143 6.69 -3.22 8.53
N PRO A 144 7.35 -4.31 8.99
CA PRO A 144 8.51 -4.20 9.84
C PRO A 144 9.71 -3.74 9.00
N THR A 145 10.07 -2.45 9.10
CA THR A 145 11.26 -1.88 8.45
C THR A 145 12.55 -2.27 9.17
N GLN A 146 13.70 -2.08 8.52
CA GLN A 146 15.01 -2.28 9.14
C GLN A 146 15.18 -1.43 10.40
N ARG A 147 14.63 -0.20 10.42
CA ARG A 147 14.60 0.61 11.64
C ARG A 147 13.84 -0.05 12.77
N ALA A 148 12.71 -0.71 12.49
CA ALA A 148 11.98 -1.45 13.52
C ALA A 148 12.76 -2.68 14.03
N HIS A 149 13.63 -3.26 13.21
CA HIS A 149 14.55 -4.28 13.68
C HIS A 149 15.64 -3.70 14.60
N ASP A 150 16.19 -2.54 14.26
CA ASP A 150 17.36 -1.98 14.94
C ASP A 150 17.02 -1.11 16.18
N ASP A 151 15.80 -0.56 16.24
CA ASP A 151 15.32 0.30 17.32
C ASP A 151 14.07 -0.30 17.97
N LEU A 152 14.25 -0.89 19.16
CA LEU A 152 13.18 -1.53 19.94
C LEU A 152 12.04 -0.57 20.32
N ALA A 153 12.35 0.70 20.58
CA ALA A 153 11.31 1.69 20.92
C ALA A 153 10.46 2.01 19.69
N PHE A 154 11.11 2.13 18.52
CA PHE A 154 10.41 2.27 17.25
C PHE A 154 9.59 1.01 16.90
N ALA A 155 10.16 -0.19 17.04
CA ALA A 155 9.45 -1.45 16.82
C ALA A 155 8.19 -1.57 17.69
N THR A 156 8.30 -1.18 18.96
CA THR A 156 7.17 -1.15 19.90
C THR A 156 6.07 -0.23 19.41
N ARG A 157 6.41 0.96 18.90
CA ARG A 157 5.42 1.89 18.31
C ARG A 157 4.75 1.29 17.08
N VAL A 158 5.51 0.66 16.18
CA VAL A 158 4.96 -0.04 15.01
C VAL A 158 3.98 -1.14 15.44
N ALA A 159 4.38 -1.98 16.41
CA ALA A 159 3.53 -3.06 16.93
C ALA A 159 2.24 -2.54 17.56
N VAL A 160 2.32 -1.49 18.39
CA VAL A 160 1.14 -0.86 19.01
C VAL A 160 0.22 -0.28 17.95
N CYS A 161 0.75 0.42 16.95
CA CYS A 161 -0.06 0.95 15.86
C CYS A 161 -0.70 -0.17 15.01
N ASN A 162 -0.01 -1.29 14.76
CA ASN A 162 -0.59 -2.46 14.10
C ASN A 162 -1.70 -3.13 14.91
N LEU A 163 -1.64 -3.11 16.24
CA LEU A 163 -2.77 -3.51 17.09
C LEU A 163 -3.95 -2.54 16.94
N ARG A 164 -3.67 -1.22 16.87
CA ARG A 164 -4.70 -0.19 16.67
C ARG A 164 -5.35 -0.26 15.29
N ILE A 165 -4.60 -0.57 14.22
CA ILE A 165 -5.16 -0.83 12.89
C ILE A 165 -6.21 -1.95 12.97
N ARG A 166 -5.87 -3.07 13.62
CA ARG A 166 -6.76 -4.22 13.79
C ARG A 166 -7.99 -3.87 14.64
N ALA A 167 -7.80 -3.14 15.73
CA ALA A 167 -8.90 -2.68 16.59
C ALA A 167 -9.85 -1.74 15.84
N VAL A 168 -9.33 -0.70 15.18
CA VAL A 168 -10.13 0.26 14.42
C VAL A 168 -10.87 -0.42 13.28
N ALA A 169 -10.23 -1.34 12.55
CA ALA A 169 -10.89 -2.09 11.49
C ALA A 169 -12.08 -2.89 12.04
N GLY A 170 -11.91 -3.61 13.16
CA GLY A 170 -12.99 -4.35 13.80
C GLY A 170 -14.13 -3.46 14.31
N GLU A 171 -13.80 -2.33 14.92
CA GLU A 171 -14.80 -1.40 15.50
C GLU A 171 -15.57 -0.59 14.46
N LEU A 172 -14.92 -0.18 13.37
CA LEU A 172 -15.54 0.65 12.33
C LEU A 172 -16.16 -0.16 11.20
N SER A 173 -15.90 -1.46 11.09
CA SER A 173 -16.49 -2.31 10.04
C SER A 173 -18.01 -2.43 10.20
N THR A 174 -18.74 -2.31 9.09
CA THR A 174 -20.19 -2.56 9.03
C THR A 174 -20.51 -3.47 7.84
N PRO A 175 -21.71 -4.10 7.78
CA PRO A 175 -22.11 -4.88 6.61
C PRO A 175 -22.09 -4.08 5.30
N GLU A 176 -22.44 -2.79 5.33
CA GLU A 176 -22.52 -1.92 4.16
C GLU A 176 -21.15 -1.39 3.71
N SER A 177 -20.23 -1.21 4.65
CA SER A 177 -18.86 -0.71 4.41
C SER A 177 -17.86 -1.54 5.23
N PRO A 178 -17.61 -2.80 4.84
CA PRO A 178 -16.71 -3.68 5.57
C PRO A 178 -15.26 -3.18 5.51
N ILE A 179 -14.55 -3.34 6.61
CA ILE A 179 -13.10 -3.10 6.73
C ILE A 179 -12.43 -4.40 7.14
N VAL A 180 -11.45 -4.84 6.37
CA VAL A 180 -10.63 -6.02 6.67
C VAL A 180 -9.16 -5.65 6.72
N VAL A 181 -8.38 -6.40 7.49
CA VAL A 181 -6.93 -6.18 7.60
C VAL A 181 -6.18 -7.19 6.74
N ALA A 182 -5.33 -6.70 5.85
CA ALA A 182 -4.32 -7.53 5.19
C ALA A 182 -3.10 -7.64 6.12
N ASN A 183 -2.67 -8.87 6.45
CA ASN A 183 -1.50 -9.12 7.28
C ASN A 183 -0.21 -8.99 6.47
N THR A 184 0.01 -7.81 5.88
CA THR A 184 1.20 -7.45 5.11
C THR A 184 2.50 -7.55 5.92
N ASP A 185 2.41 -7.54 7.25
CA ASP A 185 3.52 -7.70 8.19
C ASP A 185 3.96 -9.16 8.42
N ALA A 186 3.07 -10.14 8.23
CA ALA A 186 3.25 -11.50 8.74
C ALA A 186 4.40 -12.29 8.06
N GLU A 187 4.58 -12.12 6.76
CA GLU A 187 5.61 -12.81 5.96
C GLU A 187 6.72 -11.84 5.50
N PHE A 188 6.83 -10.67 6.12
CA PHE A 188 7.75 -9.63 5.69
C PHE A 188 8.95 -9.50 6.63
N VAL A 189 10.14 -9.67 6.07
CA VAL A 189 11.44 -9.51 6.75
C VAL A 189 12.24 -8.43 6.03
N ALA A 190 12.52 -7.30 6.68
CA ALA A 190 13.15 -6.14 6.03
C ALA A 190 14.43 -6.50 5.25
N ALA A 191 15.37 -7.19 5.90
CA ALA A 191 16.67 -7.51 5.34
C ALA A 191 16.62 -8.35 4.04
N GLU A 192 15.56 -9.13 3.85
CA GLU A 192 15.39 -10.01 2.67
C GLU A 192 14.44 -9.41 1.63
N HIS A 193 13.55 -8.52 2.04
CA HIS A 193 12.39 -8.09 1.25
C HIS A 193 12.40 -6.61 0.90
N THR A 194 13.48 -5.90 1.24
CA THR A 194 13.68 -4.51 0.87
C THR A 194 15.02 -4.33 0.16
N TRP A 195 15.16 -3.24 -0.59
CA TRP A 195 16.44 -2.88 -1.22
C TRP A 195 17.23 -1.82 -0.42
N ASP A 196 16.60 -1.13 0.54
CA ASP A 196 17.23 -0.14 1.43
C ASP A 196 16.84 -0.27 2.92
N GLY A 197 16.15 -1.34 3.30
CA GLY A 197 15.60 -1.51 4.65
C GLY A 197 14.17 -1.01 4.82
N THR A 198 13.57 -0.33 3.83
CA THR A 198 12.20 0.20 3.91
C THR A 198 11.36 -0.16 2.68
N HIS A 199 11.89 0.09 1.49
CA HIS A 199 11.16 -0.06 0.24
C HIS A 199 11.28 -1.47 -0.33
N PRO A 200 10.18 -2.09 -0.77
CA PRO A 200 10.16 -3.50 -1.15
C PRO A 200 11.03 -3.77 -2.37
N ASN A 201 11.79 -4.86 -2.32
CA ASN A 201 12.36 -5.49 -3.51
C ASN A 201 11.32 -6.45 -4.14
N PRO A 202 11.59 -7.09 -5.31
CA PRO A 202 10.62 -7.97 -5.97
C PRO A 202 10.06 -9.08 -5.08
N ARG A 203 10.87 -9.62 -4.15
CA ARG A 203 10.38 -10.61 -3.17
C ARG A 203 9.41 -9.97 -2.19
N GLY A 204 9.74 -8.80 -1.65
CA GLY A 204 8.83 -8.04 -0.78
C GLY A 204 7.52 -7.64 -1.46
N GLU A 205 7.58 -7.24 -2.73
CA GLU A 205 6.40 -6.91 -3.53
C GLU A 205 5.41 -8.08 -3.60
N PHE A 206 5.90 -9.31 -3.79
CA PHE A 206 5.05 -10.50 -3.80
C PHE A 206 4.32 -10.71 -2.47
N ARG A 207 4.96 -10.47 -1.32
CA ARG A 207 4.30 -10.69 -0.01
C ARG A 207 3.24 -9.64 0.26
N ILE A 208 3.52 -8.39 -0.10
CA ILE A 208 2.54 -7.30 0.03
C ILE A 208 1.33 -7.60 -0.86
N ALA A 209 1.57 -7.89 -2.15
CA ALA A 209 0.52 -8.23 -3.10
C ALA A 209 -0.29 -9.46 -2.67
N ALA A 210 0.38 -10.48 -2.14
CA ALA A 210 -0.26 -11.69 -1.68
C ALA A 210 -1.15 -11.46 -0.45
N ALA A 211 -0.70 -10.68 0.53
CA ALA A 211 -1.52 -10.34 1.70
C ALA A 211 -2.80 -9.58 1.31
N PHE A 212 -2.72 -8.66 0.33
CA PHE A 212 -3.90 -7.99 -0.21
C PHE A 212 -4.80 -8.94 -1.01
N ALA A 213 -4.23 -9.77 -1.88
CA ALA A 213 -4.99 -10.75 -2.68
C ALA A 213 -5.72 -11.77 -1.80
N ASP A 214 -5.06 -12.27 -0.75
CA ASP A 214 -5.65 -13.21 0.19
C ASP A 214 -6.82 -12.58 0.96
N ALA A 215 -6.68 -11.30 1.38
CA ALA A 215 -7.76 -10.57 2.04
C ALA A 215 -8.95 -10.33 1.10
N LEU A 216 -8.69 -9.91 -0.15
CA LEU A 216 -9.70 -9.73 -1.18
C LEU A 216 -10.46 -11.02 -1.47
N ALA A 217 -9.74 -12.13 -1.63
CA ALA A 217 -10.34 -13.43 -1.91
C ALA A 217 -11.18 -13.94 -0.73
N ALA A 218 -10.63 -13.90 0.48
CA ALA A 218 -11.28 -14.46 1.67
C ALA A 218 -12.52 -13.68 2.11
N TRP A 219 -12.50 -12.35 1.99
CA TRP A 219 -13.56 -11.50 2.56
C TRP A 219 -14.51 -10.90 1.52
N TYR A 220 -14.05 -10.74 0.28
CA TYR A 220 -14.84 -10.12 -0.78
C TYR A 220 -15.10 -11.04 -1.96
N THR A 221 -14.57 -12.27 -1.94
CA THR A 221 -14.69 -13.22 -3.06
C THR A 221 -14.15 -12.61 -4.37
N VAL A 222 -13.11 -11.76 -4.26
CA VAL A 222 -12.45 -11.12 -5.40
C VAL A 222 -11.14 -11.84 -5.69
N GLY A 223 -11.03 -12.44 -6.88
CA GLY A 223 -9.86 -13.21 -7.30
C GLY A 223 -9.71 -14.52 -6.51
N ALA A 224 -8.47 -14.89 -6.22
CA ALA A 224 -8.12 -16.08 -5.44
C ALA A 224 -6.96 -15.77 -4.49
N PRO A 225 -6.72 -16.60 -3.45
CA PRO A 225 -5.49 -16.51 -2.67
C PRO A 225 -4.25 -16.58 -3.57
N TYR A 226 -3.19 -15.88 -3.21
CA TYR A 226 -1.95 -15.89 -3.99
C TYR A 226 -1.29 -17.28 -3.90
N PRO A 227 -0.72 -17.83 -4.99
CA PRO A 227 -0.07 -19.13 -4.93
C PRO A 227 1.22 -19.09 -4.08
N ARG A 228 1.42 -20.13 -3.26
CA ARG A 228 2.63 -20.40 -2.48
C ARG A 228 3.25 -21.74 -2.95
N PRO A 229 4.60 -21.86 -3.06
CA PRO A 229 5.61 -20.83 -2.78
C PRO A 229 5.52 -19.66 -3.76
N TYR A 230 6.03 -18.49 -3.35
CA TYR A 230 6.08 -17.31 -4.23
C TYR A 230 7.00 -17.57 -5.43
N PRO A 231 6.77 -16.92 -6.58
CA PRO A 231 7.69 -16.99 -7.70
C PRO A 231 9.09 -16.54 -7.31
N ASP A 232 10.10 -17.19 -7.88
CA ASP A 232 11.46 -16.68 -7.84
C ASP A 232 11.52 -15.33 -8.55
N ALA A 233 12.25 -14.40 -7.94
CA ALA A 233 12.39 -13.04 -8.42
C ALA A 233 13.87 -12.65 -8.43
N ASP A 234 14.31 -12.08 -9.56
CA ASP A 234 15.62 -11.47 -9.66
C ASP A 234 15.73 -10.27 -8.72
N ASP A 235 16.95 -10.05 -8.21
CA ASP A 235 17.24 -8.83 -7.45
C ASP A 235 17.18 -7.60 -8.35
N ILE A 236 16.85 -6.46 -7.74
CA ILE A 236 16.97 -5.18 -8.43
C ILE A 236 18.45 -4.94 -8.74
N ALA A 237 18.78 -4.69 -10.00
CA ALA A 237 20.12 -4.33 -10.40
C ALA A 237 20.58 -3.09 -9.59
N PRO A 238 21.75 -3.09 -8.93
CA PRO A 238 22.18 -1.97 -8.10
C PRO A 238 22.16 -0.61 -8.81
N ASP A 239 22.47 -0.58 -10.11
CA ASP A 239 22.46 0.64 -10.92
C ASP A 239 21.07 1.26 -11.10
N ALA A 240 20.00 0.47 -10.95
CA ALA A 240 18.62 0.95 -11.02
C ALA A 240 18.24 1.84 -9.82
N LYS A 241 19.00 1.77 -8.72
CA LYS A 241 18.80 2.58 -7.51
C LYS A 241 19.93 3.57 -7.26
N ARG A 242 20.95 3.64 -8.13
CA ARG A 242 22.06 4.61 -8.01
C ARG A 242 21.65 5.98 -8.56
N PRO A 243 21.99 7.08 -7.86
CA PRO A 243 21.80 8.43 -8.39
C PRO A 243 22.37 8.59 -9.79
N LEU A 244 21.66 9.32 -10.64
CA LEU A 244 22.20 9.78 -11.92
C LEU A 244 23.33 10.76 -11.59
N ILE A 245 24.56 10.41 -11.94
CA ILE A 245 25.71 11.31 -11.78
C ILE A 245 25.48 12.49 -12.74
N ALA A 246 25.52 13.71 -12.21
CA ALA A 246 25.53 14.95 -13.00
C ALA A 246 26.84 15.12 -13.76
#